data_AF-A0A7J8MHI9-F1
#
_entry.id   AF-A0A7J8MHI9-F1
#
_cell.length_a   1.000
_cell.length_b   1.000
_cell.length_c   1.000
_cell.angle_alpha   90.00
_cell.angle_beta   90.00
_cell.angle_gamma   90.00
#
_symmetry.space_group_name_H-M   'P 1'
#
loop_
_entity.id
_entity.type
_entity.pdbx_description
1 polymer ?
#
loop_
_entity_poly.entity_id
_entity_poly.type
_entity_poly.pdbx_seq_one_letter_code
_entity_poly.pdbx_strand_id
1 'polypeptide(L)'
;MMYSSNGEWGKWEDLNSEILVLILVRIPAEARVATASLVCKSWMSCVLGPFCWPDIDIQDWCRRRHLAVEYVDSAVRKLVRRSKGTFRRFSAFRLGDSGFAFAAN
;
A
#
# COMPACT_ATOMS: atom_id res chain seq x y z
N MET A 1 30.67 6.90 36.94
CA MET A 1 30.21 6.38 35.65
C MET A 1 28.70 6.58 35.56
N MET A 2 28.27 7.66 34.92
CA MET A 2 26.87 7.86 34.55
C MET A 2 26.77 7.51 33.06
N TYR A 3 26.06 6.44 32.73
CA TYR A 3 25.60 6.24 31.37
C TYR A 3 24.49 7.27 31.12
N SER A 4 24.85 8.43 30.59
CA SER A 4 23.88 9.26 29.89
C SER A 4 23.49 8.50 28.63
N SER A 5 22.42 7.71 28.71
CA SER A 5 21.72 7.25 27.53
C SER A 5 21.09 8.48 26.87
N ASN A 6 21.89 9.22 26.10
CA ASN A 6 21.39 10.04 25.00
C ASN A 6 20.81 9.05 23.97
N GLY A 7 19.67 8.46 24.30
CA GLY A 7 18.96 7.54 23.45
C GLY A 7 18.36 8.32 22.31
N GLU A 8 19.17 8.67 21.31
CA GLU A 8 18.67 9.01 19.99
C GLU A 8 17.95 7.77 19.48
N TRP A 9 16.62 7.75 19.63
CA TRP A 9 15.82 6.70 19.04
C TRP A 9 16.03 6.75 17.53
N GLY A 10 16.33 5.61 16.92
CA GLY A 10 16.55 5.53 15.47
C GLY A 10 15.35 6.08 14.70
N LYS A 11 15.61 6.81 13.61
CA LYS A 11 14.54 7.37 12.79
C LYS A 11 13.85 6.26 12.01
N TRP A 12 12.54 6.35 11.84
CA TRP A 12 11.75 5.41 11.03
C TRP A 12 12.19 5.34 9.56
N GLU A 13 12.82 6.41 9.04
CA GLU A 13 13.33 6.47 7.67
C GLU A 13 14.60 5.64 7.44
N ASP A 14 15.35 5.37 8.53
CA ASP A 14 16.60 4.61 8.52
C ASP A 14 16.39 3.09 8.68
N LEU A 15 15.13 2.65 8.84
CA LEU A 15 14.80 1.23 8.90
C LEU A 15 15.19 0.52 7.59
N ASN A 16 15.66 -0.73 7.71
CA ASN A 16 15.81 -1.62 6.57
C ASN A 16 14.49 -1.71 5.80
N SER A 17 14.57 -1.68 4.46
CA SER A 17 13.40 -1.65 3.58
C SER A 17 12.46 -2.84 3.77
N GLU A 18 12.98 -4.04 4.06
CA GLU A 18 12.16 -5.23 4.31
C GLU A 18 11.34 -5.08 5.59
N ILE A 19 11.96 -4.56 6.66
CA ILE A 19 11.27 -4.27 7.92
C ILE A 19 10.20 -3.19 7.70
N LEU A 20 10.55 -2.13 6.98
CA LEU A 20 9.62 -1.05 6.68
C LEU A 20 8.42 -1.55 5.87
N VAL A 21 8.64 -2.41 4.86
CA VAL A 21 7.58 -3.07 4.09
C VAL A 21 6.67 -3.89 5.01
N LEU A 22 7.23 -4.68 5.94
CA LEU A 22 6.44 -5.48 6.88
C LEU A 22 5.51 -4.65 7.77
N ILE A 23 5.89 -3.41 8.06
CA ILE A 23 5.04 -2.45 8.78
C ILE A 23 3.99 -1.86 7.84
N LEU A 24 4.41 -1.37 6.67
CA LEU A 24 3.55 -0.69 5.71
C LEU A 24 2.41 -1.58 5.20
N VAL A 25 2.62 -2.89 5.05
CA VAL A 25 1.54 -3.81 4.63
C VAL A 25 0.40 -3.93 5.66
N ARG A 26 0.62 -3.51 6.91
CA ARG A 26 -0.42 -3.44 7.95
C ARG A 26 -1.31 -2.19 7.83
N ILE A 27 -0.91 -1.23 7.01
CA ILE A 27 -1.73 -0.06 6.69
C ILE A 27 -2.74 -0.45 5.59
N PRO A 28 -3.99 0.04 5.64
CA PRO A 28 -4.95 -0.15 4.55
C PRO A 28 -4.40 0.28 3.19
N ALA A 29 -4.77 -0.43 2.12
CA ALA A 29 -4.14 -0.28 0.80
C ALA A 29 -4.26 1.15 0.24
N GLU A 30 -5.41 1.79 0.44
CA GLU A 30 -5.64 3.19 0.06
C GLU A 30 -4.74 4.15 0.84
N ALA A 31 -4.56 3.90 2.14
CA ALA A 31 -3.80 4.77 3.03
C ALA A 31 -2.29 4.63 2.80
N ARG A 32 -1.81 3.48 2.32
CA ARG A 32 -0.44 3.33 1.83
C ARG A 32 -0.12 4.33 0.73
N VAL A 33 -1.03 4.50 -0.24
CA VAL A 33 -0.86 5.45 -1.37
C VAL A 33 -1.14 6.89 -0.95
N ALA A 34 -2.21 7.11 -0.18
CA ALA A 34 -2.69 8.46 0.10
C ALA A 34 -1.94 9.15 1.24
N THR A 35 -1.24 8.39 2.08
CA THR A 35 -0.63 8.92 3.32
C THR A 35 0.77 8.38 3.53
N ALA A 36 0.96 7.06 3.60
CA ALA A 36 2.26 6.49 3.98
C ALA A 36 3.36 6.84 2.97
N SER A 37 3.04 6.84 1.67
CA SER A 37 4.00 7.20 0.63
C SER A 37 4.40 8.68 0.62
N LEU A 38 3.72 9.53 1.41
CA LEU A 38 4.00 10.97 1.50
C LEU A 38 4.85 11.33 2.73
N VAL A 39 5.18 10.36 3.59
CA VAL A 39 5.96 10.60 4.83
C VAL A 39 7.40 10.97 4.52
N CYS A 40 8.12 10.13 3.76
CA CYS A 40 9.49 10.39 3.33
C CYS A 40 9.83 9.56 2.08
N LYS A 41 11.00 9.82 1.47
CA LYS A 41 11.46 9.12 0.26
C LYS A 41 11.62 7.61 0.47
N SER A 42 12.09 7.19 1.65
CA SER A 42 12.26 5.76 1.99
C SER A 42 10.92 5.02 1.97
N TRP A 43 9.89 5.61 2.58
CA TRP A 43 8.53 5.06 2.59
C TRP A 43 7.89 5.06 1.19
N MET A 44 8.05 6.15 0.43
CA MET A 44 7.60 6.22 -0.97
C MET A 44 8.21 5.09 -1.80
N SER A 45 9.53 4.87 -1.68
CA SER A 45 10.23 3.79 -2.40
C SER A 45 9.64 2.41 -2.09
N CYS A 46 9.37 2.13 -0.81
CA CYS A 46 8.75 0.88 -0.39
C CYS A 46 7.32 0.73 -0.94
N VAL A 47 6.49 1.79 -0.89
CA VAL A 47 5.11 1.76 -1.42
C VAL A 47 5.07 1.60 -2.95
N LEU A 48 6.08 2.08 -3.68
CA LEU A 48 6.20 1.85 -5.12
C LEU A 48 6.66 0.42 -5.47
N GLY A 49 7.26 -0.29 -4.52
CA GLY A 49 7.72 -1.66 -4.69
C GLY A 49 6.60 -2.71 -4.58
N PRO A 50 6.74 -3.87 -5.24
CA PRO A 50 5.70 -4.90 -5.28
C PRO A 50 5.45 -5.56 -3.91
N PHE A 51 6.47 -5.65 -3.05
CA PHE A 51 6.37 -6.30 -1.75
C PHE A 51 5.47 -5.58 -0.75
N CYS A 52 5.10 -4.33 -1.03
CA CYS A 52 4.13 -3.57 -0.23
C CYS A 52 2.67 -3.89 -0.61
N TRP A 53 2.45 -4.79 -1.58
CA TRP A 53 1.13 -5.14 -2.13
C TRP A 53 0.80 -6.64 -2.14
N PRO A 54 1.13 -7.44 -1.11
CA PRO A 54 0.83 -8.88 -1.10
C PRO A 54 -0.66 -9.15 -0.93
N ASP A 55 -1.36 -8.33 -0.15
CA ASP A 55 -2.81 -8.32 -0.05
C ASP A 55 -3.31 -6.89 -0.34
N ILE A 56 -4.21 -6.79 -1.30
CA ILE A 56 -4.84 -5.54 -1.72
C ILE A 56 -6.32 -5.64 -1.35
N ASP A 57 -6.72 -4.93 -0.31
CA ASP A 57 -8.13 -4.78 0.06
C ASP A 57 -8.51 -3.31 0.05
N ILE A 58 -9.46 -2.98 -0.82
CA ILE A 58 -10.05 -1.65 -0.95
C ILE A 58 -11.57 -1.68 -0.84
N GLN A 59 -12.19 -2.78 -0.37
CA GLN A 59 -13.65 -2.90 -0.32
C GLN A 59 -14.30 -1.81 0.51
N ASP A 60 -13.81 -1.62 1.73
CA ASP A 60 -14.34 -0.62 2.67
C ASP A 60 -14.07 0.81 2.21
N TRP A 61 -12.93 1.05 1.54
CA TRP A 61 -12.66 2.34 0.93
C TRP A 61 -13.67 2.67 -0.19
N CYS A 62 -13.90 1.72 -1.10
CA CYS A 62 -14.89 1.85 -2.16
C CYS A 62 -16.31 2.11 -1.61
N ARG A 63 -16.71 1.35 -0.57
CA ARG A 63 -18.03 1.49 0.08
C ARG A 63 -18.20 2.85 0.75
N ARG A 64 -17.26 3.25 1.61
CA ARG A 64 -17.33 4.51 2.37
C ARG A 64 -17.35 5.74 1.48
N ARG A 65 -16.67 5.69 0.33
CA ARG A 65 -16.59 6.80 -0.62
C ARG A 65 -17.65 6.77 -1.72
N HIS A 66 -18.51 5.73 -1.75
CA HIS A 66 -19.51 5.51 -2.79
C HIS A 66 -18.93 5.65 -4.21
N LEU A 67 -17.75 5.07 -4.45
CA LEU A 67 -17.04 5.25 -5.71
C LEU A 67 -17.84 4.69 -6.89
N ALA A 68 -17.85 5.43 -8.00
CA ALA A 68 -18.34 4.94 -9.27
C ALA A 68 -17.37 3.90 -9.87
N VAL A 69 -17.89 3.01 -10.71
CA VAL A 69 -17.20 1.82 -11.22
C VAL A 69 -15.89 2.18 -11.93
N GLU A 70 -15.86 3.28 -12.68
CA GLU A 70 -14.69 3.77 -13.40
C GLU A 70 -13.54 4.17 -12.48
N TYR A 71 -13.85 4.70 -11.30
CA TYR A 71 -12.85 5.04 -10.29
C TYR A 71 -12.31 3.79 -9.60
N VAL A 72 -13.17 2.81 -9.33
CA VAL A 72 -12.77 1.52 -8.78
C VAL A 72 -11.83 0.81 -9.76
N ASP A 73 -12.22 0.70 -11.02
CA ASP A 73 -11.41 0.09 -12.08
C ASP A 73 -10.05 0.81 -12.23
N SER A 74 -10.03 2.13 -12.18
CA SER A 74 -8.79 2.93 -12.21
C SER A 74 -7.88 2.64 -11.01
N ALA A 75 -8.46 2.54 -9.81
CA ALA A 75 -7.71 2.20 -8.60
C ALA A 75 -7.11 0.78 -8.69
N VAL A 76 -7.92 -0.20 -9.10
CA VAL A 76 -7.49 -1.59 -9.30
C VAL A 76 -6.32 -1.67 -10.26
N ARG A 77 -6.44 -1.06 -11.45
CA ARG A 77 -5.36 -1.03 -12.44
C ARG A 77 -4.05 -0.47 -11.88
N LYS A 78 -4.12 0.60 -11.10
CA LYS A 78 -2.94 1.24 -10.49
C LYS A 78 -2.32 0.36 -9.40
N LEU A 79 -3.13 -0.36 -8.62
CA LEU A 79 -2.64 -1.23 -7.54
C LEU A 79 -2.05 -2.54 -8.08
N VAL A 80 -2.69 -3.14 -9.10
CA VAL A 80 -2.16 -4.32 -9.82
C VAL A 80 -0.82 -4.01 -10.49
N ARG A 81 -0.67 -2.83 -11.11
CA ARG A 81 0.64 -2.41 -11.67
C ARG A 81 1.72 -2.26 -10.60
N ARG A 82 1.40 -1.71 -9.43
CA ARG A 82 2.37 -1.55 -8.33
C ARG A 82 2.82 -2.88 -7.75
N SER A 83 1.90 -3.84 -7.61
CA SER A 83 2.24 -5.21 -7.22
C SER A 83 3.01 -5.96 -8.31
N LYS A 84 3.13 -5.42 -9.53
CA LYS A 84 3.71 -6.13 -10.69
C LYS A 84 3.03 -7.49 -10.93
N GLY A 85 1.73 -7.60 -10.59
CA GLY A 85 0.96 -8.84 -10.71
C GLY A 85 1.27 -9.90 -9.63
N THR A 86 2.13 -9.64 -8.64
CA THR A 86 2.54 -10.65 -7.64
C THR A 86 1.75 -10.64 -6.33
N PHE A 87 0.52 -10.11 -6.34
CA PHE A 87 -0.35 -10.11 -5.16
C PHE A 87 -0.99 -11.49 -4.93
N ARG A 88 -1.26 -11.82 -3.66
CA ARG A 88 -1.91 -13.07 -3.23
C ARG A 88 -3.42 -12.91 -3.09
N ARG A 89 -3.89 -11.75 -2.64
CA ARG A 89 -5.32 -11.47 -2.44
C ARG A 89 -5.67 -10.09 -2.98
N PHE A 90 -6.79 -10.01 -3.69
CA PHE A 90 -7.37 -8.77 -4.15
C PHE A 90 -8.86 -8.71 -3.79
N SER A 91 -9.30 -7.64 -3.12
CA SER A 91 -10.70 -7.42 -2.76
C SER A 91 -11.11 -5.98 -3.06
N ALA A 92 -12.19 -5.81 -3.84
CA ALA A 92 -12.80 -4.52 -4.15
C ALA A 92 -14.33 -4.61 -4.14
N PHE A 93 -15.01 -3.46 -4.07
CA PHE A 93 -16.47 -3.37 -4.13
C PHE A 93 -16.87 -2.56 -5.37
N ARG A 94 -17.88 -3.05 -6.12
CA ARG A 94 -18.32 -2.48 -7.41
C ARG A 94 -17.20 -2.39 -8.45
N LEU A 95 -16.39 -3.45 -8.54
CA LEU A 95 -15.42 -3.61 -9.63
C LEU A 95 -16.16 -3.88 -10.94
N GLY A 96 -15.82 -3.17 -12.01
CA GLY A 96 -16.36 -3.42 -13.34
C GLY A 96 -15.59 -4.50 -14.08
N ASP A 97 -16.16 -4.99 -15.18
CA ASP A 97 -15.58 -6.08 -15.98
C ASP A 97 -14.17 -5.73 -16.49
N SER A 98 -13.94 -4.46 -16.85
CA SER A 98 -12.63 -4.01 -17.33
C SER A 98 -11.55 -4.04 -16.24
N GLY A 99 -11.92 -3.71 -15.00
CA GLY A 99 -11.03 -3.77 -13.84
C GLY A 99 -10.80 -5.22 -13.42
N PHE A 100 -11.85 -6.04 -13.44
CA PHE A 100 -11.77 -7.47 -13.13
C PHE A 100 -10.86 -8.20 -14.12
N ALA A 101 -11.09 -8.04 -15.43
CA ALA A 101 -10.26 -8.65 -16.47
C ALA A 101 -8.79 -8.23 -16.35
N PHE A 102 -8.52 -6.97 -15.97
CA PHE A 102 -7.14 -6.52 -15.75
C PHE A 102 -6.48 -7.15 -14.54
N ALA A 103 -7.22 -7.39 -13.45
CA ALA A 103 -6.68 -8.00 -12.24
C ALA A 103 -6.52 -9.53 -12.34
N ALA A 104 -7.25 -10.17 -13.26
CA ALA A 104 -7.24 -11.63 -13.44
C ALA A 104 -6.19 -12.14 -14.45
N ASN A 105 -5.52 -11.25 -15.20
CA ASN A 105 -4.43 -11.56 -16.13
C ASN A 105 -3.06 -11.33 -15.47
#